data_AF-A0A967JQU1-F1
#
_entry.id   AF-A0A967JQU1-F1
#
_cell.length_a   1.000
_cell.length_b   1.000
_cell.length_c   1.000
_cell.angle_alpha   90.00
_cell.angle_beta   90.00
_cell.angle_gamma   90.00
#
_symmetry.space_group_name_H-M   'P 1'
#
loop_
_entity.id
_entity.type
_entity.pdbx_description
1 polymer ?
#
loop_
_entity_poly.entity_id
_entity_poly.type
_entity_poly.pdbx_seq_one_letter_code
_entity_poly.pdbx_strand_id
1 'polypeptide(L)' 'MAPRNLLLFSDGTGNRGGKTRGTNVWRLYNALDRHGSSPEQLAF' A
#
# COMPACT_ATOMS: atom_id res chain seq x y z
N MET A 1 -15.49 -2.19 -18.56
CA MET A 1 -15.05 -1.89 -17.18
C MET A 1 -13.61 -1.43 -17.24
N ALA A 2 -13.26 -0.36 -16.51
CA ALA A 2 -11.86 0.00 -16.34
C ALA A 2 -11.14 -1.07 -15.49
N PRO A 3 -9.87 -1.40 -15.78
CA PRO A 3 -9.10 -2.33 -14.96
C PRO A 3 -8.88 -1.77 -13.56
N ARG A 4 -8.84 -2.65 -12.55
CA ARG A 4 -8.53 -2.28 -11.18
C ARG A 4 -7.03 -2.42 -10.92
N ASN A 5 -6.47 -1.47 -10.16
CA ASN A 5 -5.09 -1.49 -9.70
C ASN A 5 -5.02 -2.21 -8.35
N LEU A 6 -4.23 -3.29 -8.28
CA LEU A 6 -3.93 -3.99 -7.05
C LEU A 6 -2.45 -3.81 -6.71
N LEU A 7 -2.17 -3.22 -5.55
CA LEU A 7 -0.81 -3.04 -5.04
C LEU A 7 -0.65 -3.84 -3.75
N LEU A 8 0.44 -4.61 -3.68
CA LEU A 8 0.80 -5.41 -2.52
C LEU A 8 2.19 -4.99 -2.02
N PHE A 9 2.26 -4.61 -0.75
CA PHE A 9 3.49 -4.16 -0.13
C PHE A 9 3.99 -5.23 0.86
N SER A 10 5.05 -5.95 0.48
CA SER A 10 5.77 -6.85 1.38
C SER A 10 7.00 -6.15 1.94
N ASP A 11 7.04 -5.97 3.26
CA ASP A 11 8.16 -5.33 3.94
C ASP A 11 9.31 -6.32 4.19
N GLY A 12 10.45 -5.81 4.64
CA GLY A 12 11.62 -6.61 4.98
C GLY A 12 11.37 -7.62 6.10
N THR A 13 12.20 -8.67 6.16
CA THR A 13 12.15 -9.71 7.19
C THR A 13 12.14 -9.10 8.59
N GLY A 14 11.19 -9.52 9.43
CA GLY A 14 11.02 -9.01 10.79
C GLY A 14 10.18 -7.72 10.88
N ASN A 15 9.90 -7.05 9.76
CA ASN A 15 8.97 -5.92 9.73
C ASN A 15 7.54 -6.43 9.67
N ARG A 16 6.70 -5.94 10.59
CA ARG A 16 5.28 -6.29 10.64
C ARG A 16 4.53 -5.07 10.11
N GLY A 17 3.91 -5.19 8.93
CA GLY A 17 3.29 -4.10 8.15
C GLY A 17 2.30 -3.25 8.95
N GLY A 18 2.81 -2.23 9.65
CA GLY A 18 2.04 -1.35 10.56
C GLY A 18 2.61 -1.20 11.97
N LYS A 19 3.48 -2.11 12.42
CA LYS A 19 4.19 -2.03 13.72
C LYS A 19 5.59 -1.44 13.56
N THR A 20 6.29 -1.76 12.48
CA THR A 20 7.58 -1.14 12.15
C THR A 20 7.34 0.09 11.28
N ARG A 21 7.22 1.26 11.90
CA ARG A 21 7.04 2.53 11.19
C ARG A 21 8.38 2.98 10.59
N GLY A 22 8.36 3.51 9.37
CA GLY A 22 9.52 4.19 8.76
C GLY A 22 10.35 3.40 7.75
N THR A 23 9.96 2.17 7.41
CA THR A 23 10.55 1.45 6.28
C THR A 23 10.19 2.13 4.95
N ASN A 24 10.98 1.92 3.90
CA ASN A 24 10.65 2.51 2.60
C ASN A 24 9.36 1.92 2.01
N VAL A 25 9.07 0.64 2.31
CA VAL A 25 7.81 -0.02 1.92
C VAL A 25 6.63 0.62 2.65
N TRP A 26 6.73 0.85 3.96
CA TRP A 26 5.73 1.59 4.74
C TRP A 26 5.51 2.99 4.15
N ARG A 27 6.60 3.71 3.85
CA ARG A 27 6.52 5.09 3.32
C ARG A 27 5.80 5.13 1.99
N LEU A 28 6.08 4.17 1.11
CA LEU A 28 5.42 4.04 -0.18
C LEU A 28 3.93 3.73 -0.03
N TYR A 29 3.54 2.82 0.87
CA TYR A 29 2.13 2.52 1.16
C TYR A 29 1.35 3.78 1.57
N ASN A 30 1.94 4.66 2.38
CA ASN A 30 1.27 5.86 2.88
C ASN A 30 1.33 7.04 1.90
N ALA A 31 2.29 7.04 0.99
CA ALA A 31 2.37 8.03 -0.09
C ALA A 31 1.45 7.68 -1.27
N LEU A 32 0.91 6.46 -1.31
CA LEU A 32 0.00 6.04 -2.37
C LEU A 32 -1.27 6.90 -2.36
N ASP A 33 -1.54 7.56 -3.48
CA ASP A 33 -2.82 8.23 -3.71
C ASP A 33 -3.92 7.19 -3.87
N ARG A 34 -4.67 6.96 -2.79
CA ARG A 34 -5.83 6.07 -2.78
C ARG A 34 -7.01 6.88 -3.31
N HIS A 35 -7.02 7.17 -4.62
CA HIS A 35 -8.05 7.93 -5.34
C HIS A 35 -9.38 7.91 -4.57
N GLY A 36 -9.64 9.00 -3.84
CA GLY A 36 -10.71 9.03 -2.84
C GLY A 36 -12.03 8.58 -3.46
N SER A 37 -12.64 7.54 -2.90
CA SER A 37 -13.98 7.00 -3.21
C SER A 37 -14.15 6.08 -4.43
N SER A 38 -13.12 5.84 -5.26
CA SER A 38 -13.24 4.92 -6.41
C SER A 38 -12.80 3.49 -6.03
N PRO A 39 -13.62 2.43 -6.26
CA PRO A 39 -13.25 1.04 -5.99
C PRO A 39 -12.22 0.48 -6.98
N GLU A 40 -11.57 1.34 -7.78
CA GLU A 40 -10.61 0.96 -8.80
C GLU A 40 -9.23 0.65 -8.22
N GLN A 41 -8.89 1.11 -7.01
CA GLN A 41 -7.57 0.87 -6.42
C GLN A 41 -7.65 0.25 -5.02
N LEU A 42 -6.96 -0.89 -4.86
CA LEU A 42 -6.81 -1.58 -3.59
C LEU A 42 -5.33 -1.69 -3.23
N ALA A 43 -5.02 -1.41 -1.97
CA ALA A 43 -3.66 -1.41 -1.43
C ALA A 43 -3.60 -2.11 -0.07
N PHE A 44 -2.69 -3.08 0.04
CA PHE A 44 -2.49 -3.94 1.20
C PHE A 44 -1.02 -3.99 1.62
#